data_AF-A0A535QB15-F1
#
_entry.id   AF-A0A535QB15-F1
#
_cell.length_a   1.000
_cell.length_b   1.000
_cell.length_c   1.000
_cell.angle_alpha   90.00
_cell.angle_beta   90.00
_cell.angle_gamma   90.00
#
_symmetry.space_group_name_H-M   'P 1'
#
loop_
_entity.id
_entity.type
_entity.pdbx_description
1 polymer ?
#
loop_
_entity_poly.entity_id
_entity_poly.type
_entity_poly.pdbx_seq_one_letter_code
_entity_poly.pdbx_strand_id
1 'polypeptide(L)'
;MIALPKAFGQIAVAPPGFINITLEPAWLQAQLTPIVDAGPAWGRSDFGQGVSFQVEFVSSNPTGPMLFSHARGAVVGDVVARVLEASGFATQREYYVNDQGKQVRLFGESILASKTSAVWGFVMTTGFTSAASIKGWIAS
;
A
#
# COMPACT_ATOMS: atom_id res chain seq x y z
N MET A 1 43.94 -1.97 -28.38
CA MET A 1 42.70 -2.66 -28.78
C MET A 1 41.81 -2.75 -27.54
N ILE A 2 40.54 -2.35 -27.65
CA ILE A 2 39.58 -2.53 -26.54
C ILE A 2 39.17 -4.00 -26.54
N ALA A 3 39.50 -4.73 -25.47
CA ALA A 3 39.04 -6.09 -25.28
C ALA A 3 37.59 -6.06 -24.77
N LEU A 4 36.71 -6.84 -25.38
CA LEU A 4 35.34 -6.95 -24.92
C LEU A 4 35.28 -7.76 -23.61
N PRO A 5 34.34 -7.46 -22.71
CA PRO A 5 34.07 -8.30 -21.54
C PRO A 5 33.82 -9.75 -21.95
N LYS A 6 34.26 -10.69 -21.10
CA LYS A 6 34.03 -12.14 -21.29
C LYS A 6 32.54 -12.53 -21.35
N ALA A 7 31.65 -11.64 -20.96
CA ALA A 7 30.21 -11.84 -21.02
C ALA A 7 29.65 -11.76 -22.45
N PHE A 8 30.36 -11.12 -23.38
CA PHE A 8 29.89 -10.96 -24.76
C PHE A 8 30.41 -12.10 -25.63
N GLY A 9 29.47 -12.77 -26.29
CA GLY A 9 29.75 -13.73 -27.36
C GLY A 9 29.67 -13.02 -28.71
N GLN A 10 28.65 -13.36 -29.50
CA GLN A 10 28.46 -12.77 -30.84
C GLN A 10 27.90 -11.35 -30.77
N ILE A 11 28.48 -10.45 -31.57
CA ILE A 11 27.92 -9.11 -31.83
C ILE A 11 27.58 -9.04 -33.32
N ALA A 12 26.34 -8.68 -33.65
CA ALA A 12 25.88 -8.56 -35.02
C ALA A 12 25.15 -7.23 -35.23
N VAL A 13 25.42 -6.56 -36.35
CA VAL A 13 24.68 -5.37 -36.77
C VAL A 13 23.51 -5.83 -37.63
N ALA A 14 22.29 -5.49 -37.21
CA ALA A 14 21.07 -5.76 -37.96
C ALA A 14 20.54 -4.45 -38.58
N PRO A 15 20.11 -4.44 -39.85
CA PRO A 15 19.46 -3.28 -40.45
C PRO A 15 18.21 -2.86 -39.63
N PRO A 16 17.90 -1.56 -39.51
CA PRO A 16 18.55 -0.39 -40.10
C PRO A 16 19.68 0.21 -39.23
N GLY A 17 20.18 -0.50 -38.21
CA GLY A 17 21.20 0.01 -37.29
C GLY A 17 21.16 -0.57 -35.86
N PHE A 18 20.49 -1.70 -35.65
CA PHE A 18 20.48 -2.39 -34.37
C PHE A 18 21.80 -3.11 -34.13
N ILE A 19 22.26 -3.13 -32.88
CA ILE A 19 23.39 -3.94 -32.44
C ILE A 19 22.83 -5.05 -31.57
N ASN A 20 22.82 -6.27 -32.11
CA ASN A 20 22.43 -7.47 -31.39
C ASN A 20 23.66 -8.03 -30.69
N ILE A 21 23.57 -8.19 -29.37
CA ILE A 21 24.63 -8.77 -28.54
C ILE A 21 24.09 -10.07 -27.95
N THR A 22 24.75 -11.17 -28.27
CA THR A 22 24.52 -12.47 -27.66
C THR A 22 25.48 -12.61 -26.49
N LEU A 23 24.97 -13.08 -25.35
CA LEU A 23 25.80 -13.39 -24.19
C LEU A 23 26.57 -14.69 -24.43
N GLU A 24 27.82 -14.75 -23.98
CA GLU A 24 28.66 -15.94 -24.07
C GLU A 24 28.04 -17.09 -23.24
N PRO A 25 27.73 -18.26 -23.85
CA PRO A 25 27.07 -19.35 -23.14
C PRO A 25 27.82 -19.84 -21.90
N ALA A 26 29.16 -19.91 -21.97
CA ALA A 26 29.98 -20.30 -20.83
C ALA A 26 29.88 -19.29 -19.68
N TRP A 27 29.79 -18.00 -19.98
CA TRP A 27 29.61 -16.96 -18.98
C TRP A 27 28.22 -17.04 -18.32
N LEU A 28 27.17 -17.27 -19.11
CA LEU A 28 25.80 -17.47 -18.62
C LEU A 28 25.71 -18.67 -17.66
N GLN A 29 26.29 -19.81 -18.05
CA GLN A 29 26.33 -21.01 -17.21
C GLN A 29 27.08 -20.75 -15.90
N ALA A 30 28.19 -20.01 -15.95
CA ALA A 30 28.96 -19.63 -14.78
C ALA A 30 28.19 -18.71 -13.81
N GLN A 31 27.07 -18.09 -14.21
CA GLN A 31 26.23 -17.31 -13.29
C GLN A 31 25.39 -18.19 -12.36
N LEU A 32 25.17 -19.47 -12.69
CA LEU A 32 24.34 -20.35 -11.86
C LEU A 32 24.93 -20.57 -10.46
N THR A 33 26.25 -20.80 -10.38
CA THR A 33 26.94 -20.99 -9.10
C THR A 33 26.75 -19.80 -8.15
N PRO A 34 27.10 -18.55 -8.50
CA PRO A 34 26.90 -17.41 -7.60
C PRO A 34 25.42 -17.13 -7.30
N ILE A 35 24.49 -17.44 -8.22
CA ILE A 35 23.05 -17.33 -7.95
C ILE A 35 22.63 -18.30 -6.83
N VAL A 36 23.05 -19.56 -6.94
CA VAL A 36 22.73 -20.61 -5.96
C VAL A 36 23.40 -20.31 -4.62
N ASP A 37 24.68 -19.90 -4.64
CA ASP A 37 25.44 -19.57 -3.43
C ASP A 37 24.84 -18.36 -2.69
N ALA A 38 24.33 -17.36 -3.42
CA ALA A 38 23.66 -16.20 -2.85
C ALA A 38 22.26 -16.51 -2.29
N GLY A 39 21.58 -17.54 -2.82
CA GLY A 39 20.29 -18.01 -2.32
C GLY A 39 19.23 -16.90 -2.20
N PRO A 40 18.55 -16.74 -1.06
CA PRO A 40 17.55 -15.68 -0.84
C PRO A 40 18.10 -14.25 -0.91
N ALA A 41 19.42 -14.08 -0.83
CA ALA A 41 20.07 -12.77 -0.96
C ALA A 41 20.38 -12.41 -2.42
N TRP A 42 20.22 -13.34 -3.37
CA TRP A 42 20.43 -13.05 -4.78
C TRP A 42 19.49 -11.94 -5.28
N GLY A 43 20.03 -11.05 -6.13
CA GLY A 43 19.29 -9.91 -6.66
C GLY A 43 19.18 -8.71 -5.71
N ARG A 44 19.74 -8.81 -4.50
CA ARG A 44 19.88 -7.65 -3.60
C ARG A 44 21.09 -6.81 -4.01
N SER A 45 21.01 -5.50 -3.79
CA SER A 45 22.12 -4.57 -4.01
C SER A 45 22.22 -3.55 -2.87
N ASP A 46 23.36 -2.87 -2.80
CA ASP A 46 23.62 -1.75 -1.90
C ASP A 46 23.44 -0.40 -2.60
N PHE A 47 22.81 -0.36 -3.79
CA PHE A 47 22.66 0.84 -4.60
C PHE A 47 22.09 2.04 -3.82
N GLY A 48 21.10 1.79 -2.97
CA GLY A 48 20.44 2.81 -2.16
C GLY A 48 21.27 3.33 -0.99
N GLN A 49 22.38 2.67 -0.63
CA GLN A 49 23.33 3.10 0.41
C GLN A 49 22.67 3.54 1.74
N GLY A 50 21.56 2.91 2.12
CA GLY A 50 20.82 3.22 3.34
C GLY A 50 20.04 4.55 3.31
N VAL A 51 19.90 5.18 2.14
CA VAL A 51 19.08 6.39 1.99
C VAL A 51 17.64 6.10 2.39
N SER A 52 17.09 6.97 3.24
CA SER A 52 15.70 6.87 3.69
C SER A 52 14.73 7.11 2.54
N PHE A 53 13.74 6.22 2.39
CA PHE A 53 12.71 6.35 1.36
C PHE A 53 11.34 6.02 1.94
N GLN A 54 10.35 6.88 1.78
CA GLN A 54 8.99 6.65 2.26
C GLN A 54 8.09 6.25 1.10
N VAL A 55 7.33 5.17 1.28
CA VAL A 55 6.35 4.69 0.32
C VAL A 55 4.97 4.86 0.93
N GLU A 56 4.24 5.84 0.44
CA GLU A 56 2.84 6.10 0.80
C GLU A 56 1.90 5.37 -0.16
N PHE A 57 0.91 4.65 0.37
CA PHE A 57 -0.03 3.91 -0.47
C PHE A 57 -1.45 3.83 0.12
N VAL A 58 -2.39 3.45 -0.75
CA VAL A 58 -3.84 3.22 -0.54
C VAL A 58 -4.70 4.46 -0.32
N SER A 59 -4.26 5.48 0.42
CA SER A 59 -5.01 6.74 0.64
C SER A 59 -6.52 6.52 0.80
N SER A 60 -6.91 5.60 1.68
CA SER A 60 -8.32 5.19 1.81
C SER A 60 -9.09 6.27 2.57
N ASN A 61 -10.23 6.69 2.02
CA ASN A 61 -11.20 7.51 2.74
C ASN A 61 -12.10 6.60 3.61
N PRO A 62 -12.05 6.68 4.96
CA PRO A 62 -12.74 5.77 5.87
C PRO A 62 -14.26 5.98 5.91
N THR A 63 -14.82 6.92 5.14
CA THR A 63 -16.26 7.20 5.14
C THR A 63 -17.08 6.27 4.23
N GLY A 64 -16.46 5.30 3.57
CA GLY A 64 -17.12 4.31 2.71
C GLY A 64 -16.56 2.88 2.93
N PRO A 65 -17.26 1.84 2.46
CA PRO A 65 -16.81 0.46 2.58
C PRO A 65 -15.48 0.26 1.84
N MET A 66 -14.57 -0.50 2.46
CA MET A 66 -13.29 -0.86 1.85
C MET A 66 -13.52 -1.73 0.62
N LEU A 67 -13.30 -1.15 -0.56
CA LEU A 67 -13.39 -1.85 -1.84
C LEU A 67 -12.10 -2.61 -2.16
N PHE A 68 -12.21 -3.66 -2.97
CA PHE A 68 -11.07 -4.43 -3.48
C PHE A 68 -10.03 -3.56 -4.23
N SER A 69 -10.45 -2.41 -4.77
CA SER A 69 -9.55 -1.42 -5.37
C SER A 69 -8.48 -0.90 -4.39
N HIS A 70 -8.80 -0.81 -3.09
CA HIS A 70 -7.81 -0.45 -2.06
C HIS A 70 -6.79 -1.58 -1.84
N ALA A 71 -7.22 -2.85 -1.90
CA ALA A 71 -6.31 -3.99 -1.77
C ALA A 71 -5.25 -4.01 -2.89
N ARG A 72 -5.62 -3.62 -4.12
CA ARG A 72 -4.66 -3.45 -5.22
C ARG A 72 -3.60 -2.38 -4.89
N GLY A 73 -4.02 -1.23 -4.37
CA GLY A 73 -3.10 -0.18 -3.94
C GLY A 73 -2.14 -0.66 -2.86
N ALA A 74 -2.63 -1.48 -1.93
CA ALA A 74 -1.83 -2.05 -0.85
C ALA A 74 -0.75 -3.01 -1.37
N VAL A 75 -1.13 -3.92 -2.29
CA VAL A 75 -0.20 -4.87 -2.90
C VAL A 75 0.89 -4.16 -3.69
N VAL A 76 0.53 -3.16 -4.50
CA VAL A 76 1.51 -2.39 -5.28
C VAL A 76 2.47 -1.65 -4.36
N GLY A 77 1.96 -0.97 -3.33
CA GLY A 77 2.79 -0.26 -2.35
C GLY A 77 3.78 -1.18 -1.64
N ASP A 78 3.33 -2.35 -1.18
CA ASP A 78 4.22 -3.32 -0.52
C ASP A 78 5.28 -3.88 -1.46
N VAL A 79 4.93 -4.20 -2.71
CA VAL A 79 5.89 -4.69 -3.71
C VAL A 79 6.96 -3.65 -4.01
N VAL A 80 6.57 -2.37 -4.19
CA VAL A 80 7.54 -1.28 -4.40
C VAL A 80 8.47 -1.13 -3.20
N ALA A 81 7.93 -1.16 -1.98
CA ALA A 81 8.74 -1.05 -0.77
C ALA A 81 9.75 -2.22 -0.64
N ARG A 82 9.33 -3.45 -0.95
CA ARG A 82 10.24 -4.62 -0.96
C ARG A 82 11.36 -4.50 -1.97
N VAL A 83 11.10 -3.95 -3.16
CA VAL A 83 12.13 -3.72 -4.19
C VAL A 83 13.14 -2.66 -3.72
N LEU A 84 12.68 -1.60 -3.08
CA LEU A 84 13.56 -0.56 -2.50
C LEU A 84 14.44 -1.14 -1.38
N GLU A 85 13.88 -1.93 -0.47
CA GLU A 85 14.66 -2.61 0.57
C GLU A 85 15.67 -3.60 0.01
N ALA A 86 15.29 -4.35 -1.04
CA ALA A 86 16.21 -5.25 -1.75
C ALA A 86 17.33 -4.47 -2.46
N SER A 87 17.08 -3.21 -2.83
CA SER A 87 18.06 -2.33 -3.46
C SER A 87 18.89 -1.51 -2.45
N GLY A 88 18.73 -1.76 -1.15
CA GLY A 88 19.57 -1.16 -0.11
C GLY A 88 19.07 0.18 0.44
N PHE A 89 17.81 0.54 0.23
CA PHE A 89 17.19 1.72 0.85
C PHE A 89 16.66 1.43 2.25
N ALA A 90 16.66 2.44 3.13
CA ALA A 90 15.97 2.40 4.42
C ALA A 90 14.50 2.78 4.21
N THR A 91 13.68 1.80 3.84
CA THR A 91 12.30 2.06 3.40
C THR A 91 11.29 2.09 4.55
N GLN A 92 10.48 3.14 4.61
CA GLN A 92 9.32 3.26 5.48
C GLN A 92 8.03 3.09 4.66
N ARG A 93 7.07 2.35 5.19
CA ARG A 93 5.76 2.09 4.56
C ARG A 93 4.69 2.86 5.31
N GLU A 94 3.95 3.71 4.62
CA GLU A 94 2.84 4.44 5.23
C GLU A 94 1.53 4.16 4.50
N TYR A 95 0.59 3.61 5.25
CA TYR A 95 -0.79 3.40 4.82
C TYR A 95 -1.56 4.67 5.15
N TYR A 96 -1.80 5.51 4.13
CA TYR A 96 -2.48 6.78 4.34
C TYR A 96 -3.98 6.53 4.54
N VAL A 97 -4.50 6.93 5.71
CA VAL A 97 -5.94 6.98 5.99
C VAL A 97 -6.35 8.43 6.01
N ASN A 98 -7.32 8.80 5.16
CA ASN A 98 -7.84 10.16 5.15
C ASN A 98 -8.93 10.33 6.23
N ASP A 99 -8.53 10.38 7.49
CA ASP A 99 -9.43 10.48 8.66
C ASP A 99 -9.87 11.91 9.01
N GLN A 100 -9.43 12.91 8.24
CA GLN A 100 -9.68 14.33 8.49
C GLN A 100 -10.65 14.92 7.47
N GLY A 101 -11.80 15.45 7.94
CA GLY A 101 -12.68 16.24 7.09
C GLY A 101 -14.13 16.34 7.56
N LYS A 102 -14.87 17.27 6.95
CA LYS A 102 -16.31 17.52 7.19
C LYS A 102 -17.16 16.24 7.06
N GLN A 103 -16.72 15.30 6.24
CA GLN A 103 -17.41 14.04 5.95
C GLN A 103 -17.40 13.06 7.15
N VAL A 104 -16.28 12.95 7.88
CA VAL A 104 -16.21 12.16 9.13
C VAL A 104 -17.06 12.79 10.23
N ARG A 105 -17.05 14.13 10.34
CA ARG A 105 -17.91 14.85 11.28
C ARG A 105 -19.39 14.66 10.98
N LEU A 106 -19.79 14.81 9.71
CA LEU A 106 -21.18 14.60 9.28
C LEU A 106 -21.64 13.14 9.47
N PHE A 107 -20.75 12.17 9.31
CA PHE A 107 -21.04 10.77 9.64
C PHE A 107 -21.22 10.56 11.15
N GLY A 108 -20.38 11.17 11.98
CA GLY A 108 -20.57 11.17 13.43
C GLY A 108 -21.90 11.81 13.87
N GLU A 109 -22.25 12.95 13.27
CA GLU A 109 -23.52 13.65 13.49
C GLU A 109 -24.73 12.81 13.05
N SER A 110 -24.64 12.05 11.94
CA SER A 110 -25.73 11.19 11.47
C SER A 110 -25.96 9.96 12.37
N ILE A 111 -24.89 9.36 12.91
CA ILE A 111 -24.99 8.30 13.92
C ILE A 111 -25.62 8.84 15.21
N LEU A 112 -25.21 10.03 15.67
CA LEU A 112 -25.78 10.63 16.87
C LEU A 112 -27.27 10.97 16.67
N ALA A 113 -27.63 11.49 15.50
CA ALA A 113 -29.01 11.77 15.13
C ALA A 113 -29.85 10.48 15.04
N SER A 114 -29.32 9.38 14.48
CA SER A 114 -30.06 8.12 14.39
C SER A 114 -30.31 7.49 15.77
N LYS A 115 -29.33 7.55 16.68
CA LYS A 115 -29.51 7.12 18.08
C LYS A 115 -30.54 7.99 18.79
N THR A 116 -30.48 9.31 18.60
CA THR A 116 -31.41 10.25 19.22
C THR A 116 -32.83 10.05 18.69
N SER A 117 -33.01 9.92 17.37
CA SER A 117 -34.31 9.59 16.75
C SER A 117 -34.84 8.22 17.15
N ALA A 118 -33.99 7.22 17.40
CA ALA A 118 -34.44 5.92 17.92
C ALA A 118 -34.97 6.05 19.36
N VAL A 119 -34.33 6.86 20.20
CA VAL A 119 -34.81 7.16 21.56
C VAL A 119 -36.11 7.95 21.52
N TRP A 120 -36.20 9.00 20.71
CA TRP A 120 -37.43 9.79 20.54
C TRP A 120 -38.56 9.00 19.89
N GLY A 121 -38.23 8.16 18.90
CA GLY A 121 -39.16 7.23 18.28
C GLY A 121 -39.68 6.22 19.30
N PHE A 122 -38.82 5.62 20.13
CA PHE A 122 -39.23 4.75 21.23
C PHE A 122 -40.18 5.48 22.20
N VAL A 123 -39.81 6.67 22.68
CA VAL A 123 -40.64 7.49 23.60
C VAL A 123 -42.01 7.83 23.00
N MET A 124 -42.08 8.14 21.70
CA MET A 124 -43.33 8.46 21.01
C MET A 124 -44.18 7.21 20.70
N THR A 125 -43.55 6.07 20.41
CA THR A 125 -44.26 4.83 20.00
C THR A 125 -44.73 4.01 21.21
N THR A 126 -44.01 4.04 22.33
CA THR A 126 -44.45 3.37 23.58
C THR A 126 -45.51 4.15 24.35
N GLY A 127 -46.02 5.26 23.81
CA GLY A 127 -47.24 5.91 24.31
C GLY A 127 -47.19 6.27 25.79
N PHE A 128 -46.20 7.05 26.23
CA PHE A 128 -46.36 7.79 27.49
C PHE A 128 -47.31 8.98 27.28
N THR A 129 -48.60 8.67 27.11
CA THR A 129 -49.71 9.62 26.99
C THR A 129 -50.21 10.08 28.36
N SER A 130 -49.31 10.46 29.27
CA SER A 130 -49.73 11.34 30.37
C SER A 130 -48.58 12.21 30.89
N ALA A 131 -48.83 13.51 30.95
CA ALA A 131 -47.91 14.54 31.42
C ALA A 131 -47.62 14.48 32.94
N ALA A 132 -48.04 13.42 33.65
CA ALA A 132 -47.90 13.30 35.10
C ALA A 132 -46.60 12.59 35.54
N SER A 133 -45.91 11.85 34.65
CA SER A 133 -44.79 10.99 35.06
C SER A 133 -43.38 11.60 34.92
N ILE A 134 -43.23 12.77 34.29
CA ILE A 134 -41.91 13.39 34.03
C ILE A 134 -41.35 14.13 35.26
N LYS A 135 -42.20 14.59 36.19
CA LYS A 135 -41.75 15.31 37.40
C LYS A 135 -41.01 14.45 38.44
N GLY A 136 -41.04 13.12 38.32
CA GLY A 136 -40.41 12.21 39.28
C GLY A 136 -38.93 11.87 39.01
N TRP A 137 -38.39 12.19 37.82
CA TRP A 137 -37.06 11.69 37.39
C TRP A 137 -35.96 12.77 37.37
N ILE A 138 -36.29 14.03 37.61
CA ILE A 138 -35.34 15.16 37.63
C ILE A 138 -35.06 15.64 39.07
N ALA A 139 -35.72 15.07 40.08
CA ALA A 139 -35.58 15.49 41.49
C ALA A 139 -35.13 14.37 42.45
N SER A 140 -34.40 13.36 41.96
CA SER A 140 -33.71 12.36 42.78
C SER A 140 -32.32 12.07 42.23
#